data_AF-A0A7S1P339-F1
#
_entry.id   AF-A0A7S1P339-F1
#
_cell.length_a   1.000
_cell.length_b   1.000
_cell.length_c   1.000
_cell.angle_alpha   90.00
_cell.angle_beta   90.00
_cell.angle_gamma   90.00
#
_symmetry.space_group_name_H-M   'P 1'
#
loop_
_entity.id
_entity.type
_entity.pdbx_description
1 polymer ?
#
loop_
_entity_poly.entity_id
_entity_poly.type
_entity_poly.pdbx_seq_one_letter_code
_entity_poly.pdbx_strand_id
1 'polypeptide(L)'
;AEFAKTIDSDTLGRIEEATKDEQHVSVPDPGPLQLWLLAFSFAVSYAGFGFVDNFVMIAAGDVFDATLCVYMGLTTLAAAGLGNLLSDLLGLLIKGIIEDLGGRVGVPDARLSPAQMAMRKTKIWGNVGSMVGVTA
;
A
#
# COMPACT_ATOMS: atom_id res chain seq x y z
N ALA A 1 25.81 36.89 15.33
CA ALA A 1 25.69 35.53 15.90
C ALA A 1 24.99 35.60 17.27
N GLU A 2 23.80 36.20 17.31
CA GLU A 2 23.09 36.53 18.57
C GLU A 2 21.58 36.23 18.50
N PHE A 3 21.07 35.81 17.34
CA PHE A 3 19.67 35.41 17.14
C PHE A 3 19.37 33.96 17.58
N ALA A 4 20.39 33.14 17.82
CA ALA A 4 20.25 31.73 18.18
C ALA A 4 20.22 31.47 19.70
N LYS A 5 20.48 32.49 20.52
CA LYS A 5 20.58 32.34 21.99
C LYS A 5 19.31 32.72 22.76
N THR A 6 18.25 33.12 22.07
CA THR A 6 16.99 33.59 22.70
C THR A 6 15.81 32.64 22.48
N ILE A 7 16.01 31.50 21.80
CA ILE A 7 15.05 30.39 21.89
C ILE A 7 15.32 29.72 23.24
N ASP A 8 14.77 30.36 24.26
CA ASP A 8 14.91 30.04 25.66
C ASP A 8 14.24 28.69 25.96
N SER A 9 14.85 27.93 26.86
CA SER A 9 14.40 26.59 27.25
C SER A 9 12.95 26.59 27.76
N ASP A 10 12.47 27.71 28.34
CA ASP A 10 11.07 27.85 28.75
C ASP A 10 10.11 27.95 27.56
N THR A 11 10.54 28.52 26.44
CA THR A 11 9.70 28.58 25.23
C THR A 11 9.58 27.20 24.59
N LEU A 12 10.66 26.42 24.60
CA LEU A 12 10.63 25.01 24.18
C LEU A 12 9.75 24.19 25.13
N GLY A 13 9.86 24.37 26.45
CA GLY A 13 9.02 23.68 27.42
C GLY A 13 7.53 24.00 27.25
N ARG A 14 7.17 25.26 26.95
CA ARG A 14 5.78 25.66 26.70
C ARG A 14 5.24 25.16 25.37
N ILE A 15 6.08 25.07 24.33
CA ILE A 15 5.71 24.43 23.06
C ILE A 15 5.54 22.93 23.28
N GLU A 16 6.41 22.30 24.08
CA GLU A 16 6.35 20.86 24.39
C GLU A 16 5.10 20.52 25.23
N GLU A 17 4.72 21.37 26.19
CA GLU A 17 3.46 21.27 26.94
C GLU A 17 2.23 21.54 26.07
N ALA A 18 2.23 22.58 25.24
CA ALA A 18 1.12 22.86 24.32
C ALA A 18 0.95 21.75 23.26
N THR A 19 2.06 21.13 22.83
CA THR A 19 2.03 19.97 21.92
C THR A 19 1.51 18.72 22.63
N LYS A 20 1.77 18.57 23.93
CA LYS A 20 1.25 17.46 24.75
C LYS A 20 -0.26 17.53 24.93
N ASP A 21 -0.82 18.72 25.08
CA ASP A 21 -2.26 18.94 25.21
C ASP A 21 -3.02 18.75 23.88
N GLU A 22 -2.42 19.11 22.73
CA GLU A 22 -3.03 18.83 21.41
C GLU A 22 -3.04 17.34 21.03
N GLN A 23 -2.18 16.52 21.66
CA GLN A 23 -2.12 15.07 21.37
C GLN A 23 -3.28 14.25 21.94
N HIS A 24 -4.19 14.87 22.70
CA HIS A 24 -5.36 14.20 23.29
C HIS A 24 -6.69 14.48 22.59
N VAL A 25 -6.70 14.87 21.31
CA VAL A 25 -7.93 14.76 20.51
C VAL A 25 -8.21 13.28 20.26
N SER A 26 -9.06 12.69 21.11
CA SER A 26 -9.52 11.30 20.96
C SER A 26 -10.29 11.16 19.67
N VAL A 27 -9.58 10.80 18.59
CA VAL A 27 -10.19 10.53 17.30
C VAL A 27 -11.12 9.32 17.49
N PRO A 28 -12.42 9.44 17.18
CA PRO A 28 -13.35 8.35 17.40
C PRO A 28 -12.90 7.12 16.62
N ASP A 29 -13.03 5.95 17.25
CA ASP A 29 -12.66 4.68 16.62
C ASP A 29 -13.39 4.52 15.28
N PRO A 30 -12.71 4.04 14.23
CA PRO A 30 -13.34 3.78 12.95
C PRO A 30 -14.44 2.72 13.09
N GLY A 31 -15.60 2.98 12.48
CA GLY A 31 -16.73 2.08 12.55
C GLY A 31 -16.40 0.71 11.92
N PRO A 32 -17.01 -0.39 12.41
CA PRO A 32 -16.75 -1.73 11.88
C PRO A 32 -17.08 -1.84 10.39
N LEU A 33 -18.10 -1.13 9.91
CA LEU A 33 -18.45 -1.05 8.49
C LEU A 33 -17.37 -0.35 7.66
N GLN A 34 -16.75 0.72 8.18
CA GLN A 34 -15.68 1.45 7.48
C GLN A 34 -14.41 0.61 7.35
N LEU A 35 -14.07 -0.15 8.41
CA LEU A 35 -12.94 -1.08 8.38
C LEU A 35 -13.17 -2.22 7.38
N TRP A 36 -14.39 -2.74 7.29
CA TRP A 36 -14.74 -3.78 6.33
C TRP A 36 -14.72 -3.26 4.89
N LEU A 37 -15.25 -2.05 4.65
CA LEU A 37 -15.16 -1.37 3.35
C LEU A 37 -13.69 -1.15 2.94
N LEU A 38 -12.84 -0.67 3.86
CA LEU A 38 -11.42 -0.50 3.61
C LEU A 38 -10.77 -1.82 3.21
N ALA A 39 -11.02 -2.89 3.98
CA ALA A 39 -10.48 -4.21 3.70
C ALA A 39 -10.97 -4.75 2.35
N PHE A 40 -12.24 -4.53 2.00
CA PHE A 40 -12.81 -4.93 0.70
C PHE A 40 -12.18 -4.17 -0.47
N SER A 41 -12.03 -2.86 -0.35
CA SER A 41 -11.37 -2.03 -1.37
C SER A 41 -9.93 -2.48 -1.61
N PHE A 42 -9.19 -2.77 -0.54
CA PHE A 42 -7.84 -3.32 -0.64
C PHE A 42 -7.86 -4.72 -1.26
N ALA A 43 -8.79 -5.59 -0.86
CA ALA A 43 -8.91 -6.93 -1.42
C ALA A 43 -9.14 -6.92 -2.93
N VAL A 44 -10.02 -6.06 -3.45
CA VAL A 44 -10.29 -5.95 -4.89
C VAL A 44 -9.05 -5.50 -5.65
N SER A 45 -8.35 -4.47 -5.17
CA SER A 45 -7.13 -3.98 -5.82
C SER A 45 -6.01 -5.02 -5.82
N TYR A 46 -5.85 -5.75 -4.70
CA TYR A 46 -4.83 -6.78 -4.57
C TYR A 46 -5.18 -8.09 -5.28
N ALA A 47 -6.47 -8.40 -5.48
CA ALA A 47 -6.90 -9.50 -6.34
C ALA A 47 -6.59 -9.22 -7.82
N GLY A 48 -6.85 -7.99 -8.28
CA GLY A 48 -6.43 -7.55 -9.62
C GLY A 48 -4.90 -7.62 -9.81
N PHE A 49 -4.15 -7.17 -8.80
CA PHE A 49 -2.69 -7.30 -8.78
C PHE A 49 -2.23 -8.77 -8.84
N GLY A 50 -2.75 -9.65 -7.97
CA GLY A 50 -2.37 -11.07 -7.93
C GLY A 50 -2.75 -11.85 -9.19
N PHE A 51 -3.87 -11.50 -9.82
CA PHE A 51 -4.26 -12.09 -11.10
C PHE A 51 -3.30 -11.70 -12.22
N VAL A 52 -2.98 -10.40 -12.33
CA VAL A 52 -1.96 -9.92 -13.26
C VAL A 52 -0.63 -10.60 -12.94
N ASP A 53 -0.32 -10.78 -11.66
CA ASP A 53 0.96 -11.32 -11.24
C ASP A 53 1.18 -12.75 -11.79
N ASN A 54 0.19 -13.60 -11.55
CA ASN A 54 0.21 -14.99 -12.02
C ASN A 54 0.12 -15.08 -13.56
N PHE A 55 -0.65 -14.21 -14.21
CA PHE A 55 -0.80 -14.20 -15.66
C PHE A 55 0.49 -13.76 -16.37
N VAL A 56 1.08 -12.65 -15.93
CA VAL A 56 2.33 -12.14 -16.49
C VAL A 56 3.46 -13.11 -16.19
N MET A 57 3.54 -13.70 -14.99
CA MET A 57 4.57 -14.70 -14.70
C MET A 57 4.53 -15.87 -15.69
N ILE A 58 3.35 -16.41 -16.00
CA ILE A 58 3.21 -17.52 -16.97
C ILE A 58 3.56 -17.06 -18.38
N ALA A 59 3.00 -15.93 -18.83
CA ALA A 59 3.25 -15.40 -20.17
C ALA A 59 4.72 -14.97 -20.37
N ALA A 60 5.32 -14.36 -19.36
CA ALA A 60 6.73 -14.00 -19.35
C ALA A 60 7.60 -15.25 -19.27
N GLY A 61 7.24 -16.25 -18.46
CA GLY A 61 7.92 -17.54 -18.39
C GLY A 61 8.09 -18.17 -19.76
N ASP A 62 7.04 -18.24 -20.57
CA ASP A 62 7.10 -18.78 -21.94
C ASP A 62 8.01 -17.94 -22.85
N VAL A 63 7.98 -16.61 -22.74
CA VAL A 63 8.81 -15.69 -23.54
C VAL A 63 10.28 -15.74 -23.12
N PHE A 64 10.58 -15.81 -21.82
CA PHE A 64 11.94 -15.87 -21.29
C PHE A 64 12.57 -17.25 -21.49
N ASP A 65 11.79 -18.33 -21.34
CA ASP A 65 12.28 -19.70 -21.53
C ASP A 65 12.56 -20.00 -23.01
N ALA A 66 11.68 -19.57 -23.93
CA ALA A 66 11.87 -19.80 -25.37
C ALA A 66 13.02 -18.99 -25.98
N THR A 67 13.33 -17.80 -25.43
CA THR A 67 14.23 -16.84 -26.10
C THR A 67 15.49 -16.51 -25.31
N LEU A 68 15.43 -16.41 -23.98
CA LEU A 68 16.53 -15.90 -23.14
C LEU A 68 17.32 -17.00 -22.42
N CYS A 69 16.68 -18.11 -22.02
CA CYS A 69 17.40 -19.30 -21.54
C CYS A 69 18.36 -19.84 -22.62
N VAL A 70 17.95 -19.82 -23.88
CA VAL A 70 18.77 -20.29 -25.02
C VAL A 70 19.86 -19.28 -25.42
N TYR A 71 19.58 -17.97 -25.42
CA TYR A 71 20.55 -16.95 -25.85
C TYR A 71 21.57 -16.54 -24.78
N MET A 72 21.17 -16.52 -23.50
CA MET A 72 22.01 -16.04 -22.40
C MET A 72 22.49 -17.16 -21.45
N GLY A 73 22.08 -18.41 -21.67
CA GLY A 73 22.44 -19.54 -20.80
C GLY A 73 21.87 -19.42 -19.38
N LEU A 74 20.80 -18.64 -19.21
CA LEU A 74 20.15 -18.44 -17.92
C LEU A 74 19.40 -19.69 -17.49
N THR A 75 19.34 -19.92 -16.18
CA THR A 75 18.58 -21.04 -15.62
C THR A 75 17.09 -20.72 -15.64
N THR A 76 16.24 -21.74 -15.70
CA THR A 76 14.78 -21.61 -15.62
C THR A 76 14.33 -20.86 -14.35
N LEU A 77 15.09 -20.97 -13.25
CA LEU A 77 14.84 -20.23 -12.02
C LEU A 77 15.09 -18.72 -12.17
N ALA A 78 16.10 -18.32 -12.95
CA ALA A 78 16.39 -16.92 -13.23
C ALA A 78 15.34 -16.29 -14.16
N ALA A 79 14.87 -17.03 -15.15
CA ALA A 79 13.74 -16.62 -16.02
C ALA A 79 12.45 -16.42 -15.21
N ALA A 80 12.14 -17.33 -14.30
CA ALA A 80 10.99 -17.20 -13.39
C ALA A 80 11.13 -15.98 -12.46
N GLY A 81 12.31 -15.73 -11.90
CA GLY A 81 12.58 -14.54 -11.07
C GLY A 81 12.43 -13.22 -11.83
N LEU A 82 12.86 -13.17 -13.09
CA LEU A 82 12.65 -12.02 -13.97
C LEU A 82 11.17 -11.84 -14.33
N GLY A 83 10.45 -12.94 -14.57
CA GLY A 83 9.01 -12.96 -14.75
C GLY A 83 8.29 -12.30 -13.58
N ASN A 84 8.56 -12.73 -12.34
CA ASN A 84 8.00 -12.13 -11.13
C ASN A 84 8.33 -10.64 -11.00
N LEU A 85 9.56 -10.23 -11.30
CA LEU A 85 9.94 -8.82 -11.20
C LEU A 85 9.18 -7.94 -12.22
N LEU A 86 9.06 -8.39 -13.47
CA LEU A 86 8.30 -7.66 -14.49
C LEU A 86 6.81 -7.61 -14.16
N SER A 87 6.33 -8.69 -13.57
CA SER A 87 4.97 -8.85 -13.11
C SER A 87 4.61 -7.88 -11.98
N ASP A 88 5.47 -7.76 -10.96
CA ASP A 88 5.34 -6.76 -9.90
C ASP A 88 5.33 -5.32 -10.45
N LEU A 89 6.19 -5.03 -11.44
CA LEU A 89 6.23 -3.72 -12.09
C LEU A 89 4.93 -3.41 -12.83
N LEU A 90 4.40 -4.36 -13.60
CA LEU A 90 3.12 -4.20 -14.29
C LEU A 90 1.96 -4.10 -13.29
N GLY A 91 1.99 -4.86 -12.21
CA GLY A 91 1.03 -4.78 -11.13
C GLY A 91 1.03 -3.41 -10.44
N LEU A 92 2.19 -2.79 -10.25
CA LEU A 92 2.29 -1.40 -9.73
C LEU A 92 1.72 -0.37 -10.72
N LEU A 93 1.96 -0.55 -12.02
CA LEU A 93 1.39 0.34 -13.05
C LEU A 93 -0.14 0.23 -13.10
N ILE A 94 -0.66 -1.00 -13.02
CA ILE A 94 -2.09 -1.28 -13.02
C ILE A 94 -2.73 -0.84 -11.70
N LYS A 95 -2.02 -0.91 -10.56
CA LYS A 95 -2.52 -0.41 -9.28
C LYS A 95 -2.91 1.07 -9.34
N GLY A 96 -2.09 1.92 -9.98
CA GLY A 96 -2.44 3.33 -10.18
C GLY A 96 -3.71 3.49 -11.04
N ILE A 97 -3.87 2.65 -12.06
CA ILE A 97 -5.08 2.62 -12.89
C ILE A 97 -6.29 2.11 -12.10
N ILE A 98 -6.12 1.12 -11.22
CA ILE A 98 -7.17 0.59 -10.34
C ILE A 98 -7.58 1.62 -9.29
N GLU A 99 -6.66 2.41 -8.75
CA GLU A 99 -6.98 3.50 -7.82
C GLU A 99 -7.80 4.60 -8.52
N ASP A 100 -7.40 5.01 -9.72
CA ASP A 100 -8.13 5.97 -10.56
C ASP A 100 -9.49 5.43 -11.03
N LEU A 101 -9.56 4.16 -11.42
CA LEU A 101 -10.81 3.49 -11.79
C LEU A 101 -11.69 3.24 -10.57
N GLY A 102 -11.13 2.92 -9.41
CA GLY A 102 -11.87 2.70 -8.17
C GLY A 102 -12.62 3.96 -7.73
N GLY A 103 -11.98 5.12 -7.87
CA GLY A 103 -12.62 6.43 -7.69
C GLY A 103 -13.76 6.69 -8.69
N ARG A 104 -13.71 6.11 -9.89
CA ARG A 104 -14.76 6.24 -10.93
C ARG A 104 -15.85 5.16 -10.88
N VAL A 105 -15.53 3.96 -10.40
CA VAL A 105 -16.40 2.77 -10.36
C VAL A 105 -17.21 2.73 -9.05
N GLY A 106 -16.92 3.61 -8.09
CA GLY A 106 -17.68 3.71 -6.85
C GLY A 106 -17.24 2.68 -5.81
N VAL A 107 -15.95 2.33 -5.81
CA VAL A 107 -15.36 1.58 -4.69
C VAL A 107 -15.64 2.39 -3.43
N PRO A 108 -16.30 1.82 -2.41
CA PRO A 108 -16.75 2.59 -1.27
C PRO A 108 -15.57 3.22 -0.55
N ASP A 109 -15.52 4.54 -0.58
CA ASP A 109 -14.54 5.28 0.19
C ASP A 109 -14.90 5.13 1.67
N ALA A 110 -14.01 4.52 2.45
CA ALA A 110 -14.22 4.29 3.87
C ALA A 110 -14.34 5.62 4.65
N ARG A 111 -14.08 6.77 4.02
CA ARG A 111 -14.16 8.13 4.59
C ARG A 111 -13.50 8.17 5.96
N LEU A 112 -12.32 7.57 6.06
CA LEU A 112 -11.54 7.54 7.28
C LEU A 112 -10.75 8.84 7.36
N SER A 113 -10.79 9.51 8.51
CA SER A 113 -9.93 10.67 8.73
C SER A 113 -8.45 10.25 8.64
N PRO A 114 -7.52 11.15 8.29
CA PRO A 114 -6.09 10.83 8.24
C PRO A 114 -5.57 10.23 9.55
N ALA A 115 -6.13 10.68 10.68
CA ALA A 115 -5.80 10.15 11.99
C ALA A 115 -6.40 8.75 12.25
N GLN A 116 -7.57 8.42 11.69
CA GLN A 116 -8.13 7.06 11.73
C GLN A 116 -7.37 6.08 10.84
N MET A 117 -6.84 6.52 9.69
CA MET A 117 -5.95 5.69 8.84
C MET A 117 -4.61 5.39 9.52
N ALA A 118 -4.11 6.30 10.35
CA ALA A 118 -2.88 6.09 11.10
C ALA A 118 -3.01 5.02 12.21
N MET A 119 -4.24 4.71 12.65
CA MET A 119 -4.49 3.73 13.71
C MET A 119 -4.03 2.32 13.33
N ARG A 120 -3.43 1.62 14.30
CA ARG A 120 -2.94 0.24 14.12
C ARG A 120 -4.04 -0.72 13.69
N LYS A 121 -5.26 -0.57 14.25
CA LYS A 121 -6.43 -1.38 13.89
C LYS A 121 -6.75 -1.24 12.40
N THR A 122 -6.82 -0.02 11.89
CA THR A 122 -7.08 0.26 10.48
C THR A 122 -6.02 -0.33 9.56
N LYS A 123 -4.73 -0.21 9.93
CA LYS A 123 -3.62 -0.84 9.19
C LYS A 123 -3.74 -2.36 9.14
N ILE A 124 -4.09 -3.00 10.26
CA ILE A 124 -4.28 -4.46 10.30
C ILE A 124 -5.43 -4.86 9.37
N TRP A 125 -6.56 -4.17 9.40
CA TRP A 125 -7.70 -4.46 8.53
C TRP A 125 -7.37 -4.25 7.04
N GLY A 126 -6.63 -3.19 6.70
CA GLY A 126 -6.12 -2.97 5.35
C GLY A 126 -5.21 -4.13 4.90
N ASN A 127 -4.27 -4.54 5.75
CA ASN A 127 -3.37 -5.66 5.45
C ASN A 127 -4.12 -6.99 5.30
N VAL A 128 -5.13 -7.25 6.12
CA VAL A 128 -5.99 -8.44 5.98
C VAL A 128 -6.72 -8.41 4.64
N GLY A 129 -7.27 -7.26 4.26
CA GLY A 129 -7.87 -7.04 2.94
C GLY A 129 -6.89 -7.36 1.82
N SER A 130 -5.67 -6.81 1.87
CA SER A 130 -4.61 -7.10 0.91
C SER A 130 -4.27 -8.58 0.84
N MET A 131 -4.08 -9.25 1.97
CA MET A 131 -3.75 -10.67 2.02
C MET A 131 -4.83 -11.52 1.37
N VAL A 132 -6.10 -11.27 1.73
CA VAL A 132 -7.25 -11.96 1.12
C VAL A 132 -7.29 -11.70 -0.38
N GLY A 133 -7.06 -10.45 -0.80
CA GLY A 133 -7.03 -10.05 -2.20
C GLY A 133 -5.97 -10.82 -3.00
N VAL A 134 -4.72 -10.86 -2.54
CA VAL A 134 -3.64 -11.57 -3.25
C VAL A 134 -3.92 -13.06 -3.42
N THR A 135 -4.65 -13.68 -2.49
CA THR A 135 -4.97 -15.11 -2.50
C THR A 135 -6.26 -15.50 -3.23
N ALA A 136 -7.08 -14.52 -3.64
CA ALA A 136 -8.39 -14.74 -4.25
C ALA A 136 -8.30 -15.02 -5.75
#